data_AF-A0A4W5KZT6-F1
#
_entry.id   AF-A0A4W5KZT6-F1
#
_cell.length_a   1.000
_cell.length_b   1.000
_cell.length_c   1.000
_cell.angle_alpha   90.00
_cell.angle_beta   90.00
_cell.angle_gamma   90.00
#
_symmetry.space_group_name_H-M   'P 1'
#
loop_
_entity.id
_entity.type
_entity.pdbx_description
1 polymer ?
#
loop_
_entity_poly.entity_id
_entity_poly.type
_entity_poly.pdbx_seq_one_letter_code
_entity_poly.pdbx_strand_id
1 'polypeptide(L)'
;TLCHCLFVFFCHISCYYFPVGKPGNSTAGQLFLSICLSVYLSVCLSVCLSVCLSVCLFLPQHYPLYRVSDAGCTGRDAAPPEERHLLFREKYDVLSQEASHRLLQWFKPRLVLSGHTHSGCQVLHDNQYPEISVPSFNWRNRNNPSFILGSFSSGGYGLSKCFLPEESTVIALYCSTGASLLFLLPLVHCLWMRGLLRCLILCPISKHKFL
;
A
#
# COMPACT_ATOMS: atom_id res chain seq x y z
N THR A 1 -14.50 -10.96 -4.30
CA THR A 1 -15.27 -11.18 -3.06
C THR A 1 -16.10 -9.96 -2.65
N LEU A 2 -15.54 -8.74 -2.58
CA LEU A 2 -16.32 -7.50 -2.34
C LEU A 2 -17.45 -7.25 -3.36
N CYS A 3 -17.20 -7.53 -4.65
CA CYS A 3 -18.21 -7.40 -5.72
C CYS A 3 -19.40 -8.36 -5.53
N HIS A 4 -19.17 -9.52 -4.92
CA HIS A 4 -20.22 -10.50 -4.63
C HIS A 4 -21.01 -10.10 -3.37
N CYS A 5 -20.36 -9.52 -2.36
CA CYS A 5 -21.01 -9.08 -1.12
C CYS A 5 -21.92 -7.85 -1.31
N LEU A 6 -21.49 -6.86 -2.11
CA LEU A 6 -22.31 -5.67 -2.43
C LEU A 6 -23.54 -6.03 -3.29
N PHE A 7 -23.40 -7.01 -4.19
CA PHE A 7 -24.50 -7.53 -5.01
C PHE A 7 -25.58 -8.19 -4.16
N VAL A 8 -25.20 -9.03 -3.19
CA VAL A 8 -26.15 -9.67 -2.26
C VAL A 8 -26.85 -8.65 -1.36
N PHE A 9 -26.13 -7.62 -0.89
CA PHE A 9 -26.69 -6.61 0.03
C PHE A 9 -27.76 -5.73 -0.64
N PHE A 10 -27.53 -5.28 -1.88
CA PHE A 10 -28.54 -4.53 -2.66
C PHE A 10 -29.73 -5.41 -3.04
N CYS A 11 -29.49 -6.68 -3.40
CA CYS A 11 -30.55 -7.62 -3.71
C CYS A 11 -31.46 -7.91 -2.50
N HIS A 12 -30.89 -7.94 -1.28
CA HIS A 12 -31.66 -8.16 -0.05
C HIS A 12 -32.53 -6.94 0.33
N ILE A 13 -32.04 -5.72 0.10
CA ILE A 13 -32.78 -4.48 0.40
C ILE A 13 -33.96 -4.29 -0.55
N SER A 14 -33.80 -4.58 -1.84
CA SER A 14 -34.90 -4.51 -2.82
C SER A 14 -36.01 -5.53 -2.56
N CYS A 15 -35.70 -6.69 -1.97
CA CYS A 15 -36.71 -7.68 -1.56
C CYS A 15 -37.40 -7.32 -0.23
N TYR A 16 -36.74 -6.60 0.67
CA TYR A 16 -37.28 -6.30 2.02
C TYR A 16 -38.25 -5.10 2.06
N TYR A 17 -38.15 -4.15 1.13
CA TYR A 17 -38.92 -2.91 1.18
C TYR A 17 -40.23 -2.90 0.40
N PHE A 18 -40.60 -3.97 -0.32
CA PHE A 18 -41.85 -3.99 -1.08
C PHE A 18 -42.86 -4.99 -0.52
N PRO A 19 -43.97 -4.53 0.11
CA PRO A 19 -44.97 -5.42 0.66
C PRO A 19 -45.73 -6.11 -0.48
N VAL A 20 -45.72 -7.45 -0.46
CA VAL A 20 -46.54 -8.29 -1.35
C VAL A 20 -48.01 -8.07 -0.99
N GLY A 21 -48.67 -7.13 -1.68
CA GLY A 21 -50.11 -6.96 -1.65
C GLY A 21 -50.83 -8.15 -2.32
N LYS A 22 -51.93 -8.62 -1.73
CA LYS A 22 -52.69 -9.83 -2.10
C LYS A 22 -53.00 -9.95 -3.61
N PRO A 23 -53.06 -11.19 -4.15
CA PRO A 23 -53.27 -11.42 -5.58
C PRO A 23 -54.75 -11.22 -5.93
N GLY A 24 -55.05 -10.10 -6.58
CA GLY A 24 -56.36 -9.81 -7.16
C GLY A 24 -56.20 -9.16 -8.54
N ASN A 25 -56.46 -9.96 -9.58
CA ASN A 25 -56.65 -9.60 -10.98
C ASN A 25 -55.40 -9.33 -11.86
N SER A 26 -55.40 -9.97 -13.04
CA SER A 26 -54.22 -10.48 -13.76
C SER A 26 -53.44 -9.49 -14.63
N THR A 27 -53.50 -8.19 -14.36
CA THR A 27 -52.71 -7.16 -15.09
C THR A 27 -51.80 -6.37 -14.16
N ALA A 28 -52.26 -6.06 -12.95
CA ALA A 28 -51.46 -5.34 -11.95
C ALA A 28 -50.27 -6.17 -11.44
N GLY A 29 -50.46 -7.47 -11.22
CA GLY A 29 -49.38 -8.37 -10.79
C GLY A 29 -48.30 -8.61 -11.85
N GLN A 30 -48.68 -8.67 -13.13
CA GLN A 30 -47.73 -8.79 -14.25
C GLN A 30 -46.95 -7.50 -14.47
N LEU A 31 -47.62 -6.34 -14.38
CA LEU A 31 -46.97 -5.04 -14.45
C LEU A 31 -45.98 -4.86 -13.29
N PHE A 32 -46.38 -5.26 -12.07
CA PHE A 32 -45.51 -5.20 -10.90
C PHE A 32 -44.26 -6.07 -11.04
N LEU A 33 -44.41 -7.32 -11.49
CA LEU A 33 -43.26 -8.21 -11.73
C LEU A 33 -42.32 -7.67 -12.83
N SER A 34 -42.89 -7.09 -13.90
CA SER A 34 -42.13 -6.47 -14.98
C SER A 34 -41.34 -5.25 -14.50
N ILE A 35 -41.93 -4.39 -13.65
CA ILE A 35 -41.25 -3.25 -13.04
C ILE A 35 -40.13 -3.73 -12.10
N CYS A 36 -40.40 -4.72 -11.24
CA CYS A 36 -39.40 -5.26 -10.33
C CYS A 36 -38.21 -5.89 -11.09
N LEU A 37 -38.48 -6.63 -12.16
CA LEU A 37 -37.43 -7.27 -12.97
C LEU A 37 -36.62 -6.24 -13.76
N SER A 38 -37.26 -5.21 -14.32
CA SER A 38 -36.57 -4.14 -15.06
C SER A 38 -35.71 -3.26 -14.16
N VAL A 39 -36.19 -2.93 -12.94
CA VAL A 39 -35.41 -2.21 -11.94
C VAL A 39 -34.24 -3.07 -11.45
N TYR A 40 -34.47 -4.35 -11.14
CA TYR A 40 -33.40 -5.28 -10.77
C TYR A 40 -32.33 -5.37 -11.87
N LEU A 41 -32.74 -5.60 -13.13
CA LEU A 41 -31.81 -5.75 -14.25
C LEU A 41 -31.04 -4.46 -14.53
N SER A 42 -31.68 -3.29 -14.49
CA SER A 42 -31.02 -2.00 -14.71
C SER A 42 -30.06 -1.62 -13.59
N VAL A 43 -30.42 -1.86 -12.33
CA VAL A 43 -29.55 -1.60 -11.17
C VAL A 43 -28.39 -2.58 -11.14
N CYS A 44 -28.64 -3.88 -11.30
CA CYS A 44 -27.57 -4.88 -11.37
C CYS A 44 -26.63 -4.60 -12.55
N LEU A 45 -27.15 -4.29 -13.75
CA LEU A 45 -26.32 -4.00 -14.91
C LEU A 45 -25.52 -2.71 -14.72
N SER A 46 -26.11 -1.63 -14.20
CA SER A 46 -25.41 -0.37 -13.98
C SER A 46 -24.34 -0.47 -12.88
N VAL A 47 -24.63 -1.16 -11.78
CA VAL A 47 -23.67 -1.39 -10.69
C VAL A 47 -22.55 -2.29 -11.17
N CYS A 48 -22.86 -3.44 -11.79
CA CYS A 48 -21.84 -4.33 -12.35
C CYS A 48 -21.01 -3.60 -13.41
N LEU A 49 -21.61 -2.83 -14.31
CA LEU A 49 -20.88 -2.09 -15.33
C LEU A 49 -20.00 -1.00 -14.73
N SER A 50 -20.46 -0.27 -13.70
CA SER A 50 -19.66 0.76 -13.02
C SER A 50 -18.50 0.19 -12.21
N VAL A 51 -18.71 -0.95 -11.54
CA VAL A 51 -17.67 -1.63 -10.74
C VAL A 51 -16.68 -2.33 -11.67
N CYS A 52 -17.16 -3.02 -12.71
CA CYS A 52 -16.29 -3.60 -13.74
C CYS A 52 -15.52 -2.51 -14.48
N LEU A 53 -16.12 -1.38 -14.88
CA LEU A 53 -15.35 -0.28 -15.49
C LEU A 53 -14.32 0.29 -14.52
N SER A 54 -14.68 0.56 -13.26
CA SER A 54 -13.73 1.18 -12.31
C SER A 54 -12.59 0.25 -11.92
N VAL A 55 -12.82 -1.07 -11.83
CA VAL A 55 -11.82 -2.08 -11.44
C VAL A 55 -11.02 -2.59 -12.64
N CYS A 56 -11.60 -2.69 -13.85
CA CYS A 56 -10.87 -3.12 -15.06
C CYS A 56 -9.85 -2.09 -15.56
N LEU A 57 -9.89 -0.85 -15.05
CA LEU A 57 -8.95 0.20 -15.47
C LEU A 57 -7.59 0.12 -14.74
N PHE A 58 -7.43 -0.75 -13.75
CA PHE A 58 -6.17 -0.93 -13.01
C PHE A 58 -5.78 -2.40 -13.01
N LEU A 59 -4.52 -2.69 -13.37
CA LEU A 59 -4.01 -4.06 -13.41
C LEU A 59 -2.96 -4.27 -12.31
N PRO A 60 -3.37 -4.66 -11.08
CA PRO A 60 -2.42 -5.04 -10.04
C PRO A 60 -1.92 -6.47 -10.27
N GLN A 61 -0.60 -6.63 -10.26
CA GLN A 61 0.08 -7.92 -10.36
C GLN A 61 1.35 -7.95 -9.51
N HIS A 62 1.89 -9.14 -9.25
CA HIS A 62 3.14 -9.27 -8.52
C HIS A 62 4.35 -9.09 -9.45
N TYR A 63 4.41 -9.85 -10.55
CA TYR A 63 5.48 -9.78 -11.54
C TYR A 63 5.31 -8.54 -12.43
N PRO A 64 6.36 -7.93 -12.98
CA PRO A 64 6.24 -6.84 -13.94
C PRO A 64 5.86 -7.33 -15.35
N LEU A 65 5.34 -6.41 -16.17
CA LEU A 65 5.21 -6.67 -17.61
C LEU A 65 6.60 -6.83 -18.24
N TYR A 66 6.63 -7.43 -19.42
CA TYR A 66 7.86 -7.67 -20.16
C TYR A 66 8.64 -6.37 -20.37
N ARG A 67 9.87 -6.36 -19.89
CA ARG A 67 10.89 -5.35 -20.17
C ARG A 67 12.27 -6.00 -20.09
N VAL A 68 13.22 -5.48 -20.84
CA VAL A 68 14.56 -6.10 -20.98
C VAL A 68 15.37 -5.98 -19.69
N SER A 69 15.24 -4.86 -18.98
CA SER A 69 15.92 -4.57 -17.72
C SER A 69 15.29 -3.35 -17.04
N ASP A 70 15.75 -3.02 -15.84
CA ASP A 70 15.41 -1.79 -15.12
C ASP A 70 16.36 -0.61 -15.47
N ALA A 71 17.11 -0.70 -16.57
CA ALA A 71 18.16 0.27 -16.93
C ALA A 71 17.64 1.70 -17.10
N GLY A 72 16.41 1.85 -17.61
CA GLY A 72 15.76 3.15 -17.79
C GLY A 72 15.08 3.69 -16.52
N CYS A 73 15.03 2.92 -15.44
CA CYS A 73 14.38 3.33 -14.20
C CYS A 73 15.24 4.37 -13.47
N THR A 74 14.59 5.42 -12.99
CA THR A 74 15.21 6.48 -12.20
C THR A 74 14.43 6.71 -10.91
N GLY A 75 15.05 7.37 -9.93
CA GLY A 75 14.46 7.65 -8.63
C GLY A 75 15.30 7.12 -7.48
N ARG A 76 14.97 7.54 -6.25
CA ARG A 76 15.71 7.16 -5.05
C ARG A 76 15.59 5.67 -4.72
N ASP A 77 14.42 5.09 -4.95
CA ASP A 77 14.10 3.68 -4.67
C ASP A 77 14.32 2.77 -5.89
N ALA A 78 14.91 3.27 -6.97
CA ALA A 78 15.30 2.47 -8.12
C ALA A 78 16.40 1.47 -7.76
N ALA A 79 16.50 0.37 -8.52
CA ALA A 79 17.60 -0.58 -8.39
C ALA A 79 18.94 0.14 -8.57
N PRO A 80 20.01 -0.24 -7.86
CA PRO A 80 21.33 0.36 -8.06
C PRO A 80 21.86 0.05 -9.47
N PRO A 81 22.83 0.84 -10.01
CA PRO A 81 23.34 0.66 -11.37
C PRO A 81 23.77 -0.78 -11.68
N GLU A 82 24.47 -1.43 -10.76
CA GLU A 82 24.95 -2.80 -10.88
C GLU A 82 23.84 -3.85 -11.09
N GLU A 83 22.63 -3.61 -10.55
CA GLU A 83 21.49 -4.51 -10.68
C GLU A 83 20.56 -4.08 -11.81
N ARG A 84 20.31 -2.78 -11.97
CA ARG A 84 19.30 -2.28 -12.92
C ARG A 84 19.65 -2.57 -14.38
N HIS A 85 20.94 -2.74 -14.69
CA HIS A 85 21.42 -3.06 -16.04
C HIS A 85 21.43 -4.56 -16.34
N LEU A 86 21.12 -5.42 -15.36
CA LEU A 86 21.00 -6.86 -15.58
C LEU A 86 19.78 -7.17 -16.44
N LEU A 87 19.94 -8.14 -17.33
CA LEU A 87 18.86 -8.58 -18.22
C LEU A 87 17.87 -9.45 -17.46
N PHE A 88 16.59 -9.17 -17.61
CA PHE A 88 15.53 -9.96 -17.02
C PHE A 88 15.24 -11.22 -17.82
N ARG A 89 14.95 -12.30 -17.09
CA ARG A 89 14.48 -13.57 -17.62
C ARG A 89 12.96 -13.62 -17.64
N GLU A 90 12.40 -13.85 -18.82
CA GLU A 90 10.96 -14.08 -18.97
C GLU A 90 10.46 -15.28 -18.14
N LYS A 91 9.23 -15.16 -17.64
CA LYS A 91 8.54 -16.14 -16.78
C LYS A 91 9.22 -16.34 -15.42
N TYR A 92 10.23 -15.55 -15.09
CA TYR A 92 10.90 -15.55 -13.80
C TYR A 92 10.94 -14.13 -13.24
N ASP A 93 11.74 -13.23 -13.83
CA ASP A 93 11.86 -11.84 -13.36
C ASP A 93 10.69 -10.98 -13.84
N VAL A 94 10.18 -11.27 -15.04
CA VAL A 94 9.09 -10.55 -15.71
C VAL A 94 8.14 -11.52 -16.43
N LEU A 95 6.93 -11.07 -16.74
CA LEU A 95 6.03 -11.81 -17.62
C LEU A 95 6.62 -11.99 -19.02
N SER A 96 6.16 -13.01 -19.75
CA SER A 96 6.59 -13.18 -21.15
C SER A 96 6.08 -12.04 -22.02
N GLN A 97 6.76 -11.81 -23.15
CA GLN A 97 6.37 -10.78 -24.10
C GLN A 97 4.93 -11.00 -24.61
N GLU A 98 4.57 -12.24 -24.93
CA GLU A 98 3.23 -12.59 -25.42
C GLU A 98 2.16 -12.39 -24.35
N ALA A 99 2.46 -12.78 -23.10
CA ALA A 99 1.53 -12.61 -21.98
C ALA A 99 1.28 -11.12 -21.71
N SER A 100 2.35 -10.32 -21.70
CA SER A 100 2.29 -8.88 -21.48
C SER A 100 1.45 -8.19 -22.56
N HIS A 101 1.70 -8.52 -23.83
CA HIS A 101 0.92 -7.98 -24.94
C HIS A 101 -0.56 -8.38 -24.86
N ARG A 102 -0.88 -9.63 -24.52
CA ARG A 102 -2.27 -10.08 -24.35
C ARG A 102 -2.98 -9.34 -23.21
N LEU A 103 -2.31 -9.12 -22.08
CA LEU A 103 -2.87 -8.38 -20.96
C LEU A 103 -3.18 -6.94 -21.34
N LEU A 104 -2.25 -6.24 -22.00
CA LEU A 104 -2.45 -4.87 -22.48
C LEU A 104 -3.59 -4.81 -23.51
N GLN A 105 -3.66 -5.77 -24.43
CA GLN A 105 -4.69 -5.83 -25.46
C GLN A 105 -6.09 -6.08 -24.90
N TRP A 106 -6.22 -7.02 -23.95
CA TRP A 106 -7.52 -7.41 -23.38
C TRP A 106 -8.05 -6.37 -22.41
N PHE A 107 -7.18 -5.87 -21.51
CA PHE A 107 -7.63 -5.01 -20.41
C PHE A 107 -7.52 -3.52 -20.74
N LYS A 108 -6.59 -3.12 -21.62
CA LYS A 108 -6.28 -1.71 -21.94
C LYS A 108 -6.25 -0.83 -20.67
N PRO A 109 -5.44 -1.21 -19.67
CA PRO A 109 -5.51 -0.61 -18.33
C PRO A 109 -5.04 0.86 -18.36
N ARG A 110 -5.55 1.69 -17.46
CA ARG A 110 -5.06 3.07 -17.26
C ARG A 110 -3.75 3.12 -16.48
N LEU A 111 -3.50 2.10 -15.67
CA LEU A 111 -2.30 1.95 -14.86
C LEU A 111 -2.09 0.48 -14.51
N VAL A 112 -0.85 0.04 -14.63
CA VAL A 112 -0.37 -1.27 -14.18
C VAL A 112 0.44 -1.07 -12.91
N LEU A 113 0.14 -1.87 -11.88
CA LEU A 113 0.90 -1.88 -10.64
C LEU A 113 1.59 -3.23 -10.50
N SER A 114 2.91 -3.23 -10.36
CA SER A 114 3.73 -4.43 -10.23
C SER A 114 4.66 -4.37 -9.04
N GLY A 115 5.45 -5.43 -8.82
CA GLY A 115 6.47 -5.51 -7.79
C GLY A 115 7.59 -6.46 -8.20
N HIS A 116 7.83 -7.49 -7.39
CA HIS A 116 8.79 -8.57 -7.60
C HIS A 116 10.28 -8.18 -7.58
N THR A 117 10.72 -7.15 -8.32
CA THR A 117 12.14 -6.73 -8.36
C THR A 117 12.63 -6.07 -7.07
N HIS A 118 11.74 -5.98 -6.08
CA HIS A 118 11.90 -5.27 -4.82
C HIS A 118 12.23 -3.78 -4.97
N SER A 119 12.30 -3.24 -6.19
CA SER A 119 12.80 -1.91 -6.54
C SER A 119 11.68 -1.07 -7.16
N GLY A 120 11.75 0.25 -6.94
CA GLY A 120 10.85 1.19 -7.58
C GLY A 120 11.21 1.38 -9.06
N CYS A 121 10.26 1.19 -9.96
CA CYS A 121 10.45 1.55 -11.35
C CYS A 121 9.17 2.12 -11.96
N GLN A 122 9.31 3.03 -12.91
CA GLN A 122 8.22 3.53 -13.74
C GLN A 122 8.56 3.30 -15.21
N VAL A 123 7.69 2.61 -15.92
CA VAL A 123 7.85 2.26 -17.33
C VAL A 123 6.58 2.63 -18.08
N LEU A 124 6.69 3.08 -19.32
CA LEU A 124 5.56 3.34 -20.20
C LEU A 124 5.57 2.32 -21.34
N HIS A 125 4.59 1.41 -21.35
CA HIS A 125 4.45 0.39 -22.39
C HIS A 125 3.64 0.92 -23.56
N ASP A 126 4.09 0.64 -24.79
CA ASP A 126 3.46 1.07 -26.05
C ASP A 126 3.16 2.59 -26.11
N ASN A 127 3.94 3.41 -25.39
CA ASN A 127 3.70 4.84 -25.19
C ASN A 127 2.31 5.20 -24.63
N GLN A 128 1.59 4.23 -24.04
CA GLN A 128 0.20 4.39 -23.63
C GLN A 128 -0.09 3.88 -22.21
N TYR A 129 0.53 2.78 -21.81
CA TYR A 129 0.17 2.06 -20.59
C TYR A 129 1.24 2.25 -19.52
N PRO A 130 1.03 3.14 -18.53
CA PRO A 130 2.00 3.35 -17.47
C PRO A 130 2.00 2.15 -16.52
N GLU A 131 3.18 1.62 -16.26
CA GLU A 131 3.45 0.62 -15.24
C GLU A 131 4.30 1.23 -14.12
N ILE A 132 3.90 0.98 -12.88
CA ILE A 132 4.68 1.35 -11.70
C ILE A 132 4.95 0.10 -10.86
N SER A 133 6.23 -0.22 -10.72
CA SER A 133 6.72 -1.28 -9.84
C SER A 133 6.94 -0.69 -8.44
N VAL A 134 6.29 -1.27 -7.44
CA VAL A 134 6.38 -0.87 -6.03
C VAL A 134 7.50 -1.67 -5.35
N PRO A 135 8.44 -1.00 -4.65
CA PRO A 135 9.49 -1.71 -3.96
C PRO A 135 8.97 -2.46 -2.72
N SER A 136 9.86 -3.20 -2.07
CA SER A 136 9.55 -3.78 -0.76
C SER A 136 9.29 -2.69 0.29
N PHE A 137 8.26 -2.91 1.11
CA PHE A 137 7.88 -2.00 2.20
C PHE A 137 8.80 -2.10 3.43
N ASN A 138 9.78 -3.01 3.44
CA ASN A 138 10.66 -3.26 4.58
C ASN A 138 12.13 -3.28 4.15
N TRP A 139 13.01 -3.28 5.16
CA TRP A 139 14.46 -3.28 4.95
C TRP A 139 15.05 -4.64 4.56
N ARG A 140 14.23 -5.71 4.47
CA ARG A 140 14.71 -7.08 4.20
C ARG A 140 15.50 -7.18 2.90
N ASN A 141 15.10 -6.41 1.89
CA ASN A 141 15.65 -6.50 0.55
C ASN A 141 16.38 -5.22 0.12
N ARG A 142 16.25 -4.11 0.86
CA ARG A 142 16.90 -2.84 0.53
C ARG A 142 16.92 -1.87 1.70
N ASN A 143 17.96 -1.04 1.73
CA ASN A 143 18.17 -0.03 2.77
C ASN A 143 17.12 1.10 2.74
N ASN A 144 16.50 1.41 1.59
CA ASN A 144 15.61 2.57 1.40
C ASN A 144 14.18 2.21 0.93
N PRO A 145 13.35 1.57 1.78
CA PRO A 145 12.00 1.16 1.40
C PRO A 145 11.08 2.34 1.10
N SER A 146 10.09 2.10 0.25
CA SER A 146 9.07 3.09 -0.10
C SER A 146 7.70 2.42 -0.29
N PHE A 147 6.64 3.22 -0.26
CA PHE A 147 5.29 2.79 -0.60
C PHE A 147 4.61 3.84 -1.46
N ILE A 148 3.53 3.44 -2.12
CA ILE A 148 2.72 4.33 -2.93
C ILE A 148 1.33 4.41 -2.32
N LEU A 149 0.88 5.63 -2.08
CA LEU A 149 -0.50 5.94 -1.76
C LEU A 149 -1.22 6.28 -3.07
N GLY A 150 -2.24 5.50 -3.41
CA GLY A 150 -3.06 5.71 -4.60
C GLY A 150 -4.45 6.21 -4.23
N SER A 151 -4.93 7.21 -4.96
CA SER A 151 -6.32 7.65 -4.96
C SER A 151 -6.93 7.36 -6.33
N PHE A 152 -8.03 6.61 -6.36
CA PHE A 152 -8.62 6.09 -7.60
C PHE A 152 -10.08 6.53 -7.71
N SER A 153 -10.46 6.95 -8.92
CA SER A 153 -11.81 7.39 -9.26
C SER A 153 -12.21 6.87 -10.64
N SER A 154 -13.48 7.00 -11.02
CA SER A 154 -13.94 6.66 -12.37
C SER A 154 -13.22 7.50 -13.45
N GLY A 155 -12.94 8.77 -13.17
CA GLY A 155 -12.33 9.72 -14.11
C GLY A 155 -10.81 9.79 -14.09
N GLY A 156 -10.14 9.24 -13.08
CA GLY A 156 -8.71 9.52 -12.84
C GLY A 156 -8.07 8.67 -11.75
N TYR A 157 -6.75 8.74 -11.67
CA TYR A 157 -5.99 8.29 -10.51
C TYR A 157 -4.91 9.31 -10.13
N GLY A 158 -4.57 9.37 -8.86
CA GLY A 158 -3.46 10.14 -8.32
C GLY A 158 -2.57 9.23 -7.49
N LEU A 159 -1.25 9.36 -7.64
CA LEU A 159 -0.28 8.55 -6.90
C LEU A 159 0.69 9.46 -6.15
N SER A 160 1.03 9.08 -4.92
CA SER A 160 2.05 9.74 -4.12
C SER A 160 3.02 8.69 -3.59
N LYS A 161 4.29 8.84 -3.91
CA LYS A 161 5.36 7.96 -3.42
C LYS A 161 5.92 8.49 -2.11
N CYS A 162 5.93 7.66 -1.09
CA CYS A 162 6.39 7.97 0.26
C CYS A 162 7.59 7.09 0.61
N PHE A 163 8.65 7.69 1.16
CA PHE A 163 9.87 6.98 1.54
C PHE A 163 9.89 6.74 3.05
N LEU A 164 10.33 5.55 3.45
CA LEU A 164 10.62 5.24 4.85
C LEU A 164 12.08 5.64 5.17
N PRO A 165 12.41 5.83 6.46
CA PRO A 165 13.81 6.01 6.88
C PRO A 165 14.70 4.87 6.40
N GLU A 166 15.96 5.18 6.11
CA GLU A 166 16.91 4.15 5.71
C GLU A 166 17.28 3.24 6.88
N GLU A 167 17.50 1.95 6.61
CA GLU A 167 17.88 0.95 7.63
C GLU A 167 19.13 1.40 8.39
N SER A 168 20.16 1.79 7.63
CA SER A 168 21.42 2.32 8.13
C SER A 168 21.24 3.52 9.04
N THR A 169 20.31 4.43 8.72
CA THR A 169 19.99 5.60 9.54
C THR A 169 19.32 5.17 10.86
N VAL A 170 18.38 4.24 10.80
CA VAL A 170 17.70 3.71 12.00
C VAL A 170 18.67 2.96 12.90
N ILE A 171 19.52 2.10 12.33
CA ILE A 171 20.56 1.38 13.07
C ILE A 171 21.55 2.37 13.70
N ALA A 172 22.04 3.34 12.93
CA ALA A 172 22.96 4.36 13.44
C ALA A 172 22.35 5.13 14.62
N LEU A 173 21.08 5.51 14.54
CA LEU A 173 20.36 6.20 15.62
C LEU A 173 20.25 5.32 16.88
N TYR A 174 19.93 4.04 16.73
CA TYR A 174 19.87 3.11 17.87
C TYR A 174 21.24 2.89 18.50
N CYS A 175 22.28 2.69 17.69
CA CYS A 175 23.64 2.54 18.18
C CYS A 175 24.15 3.81 18.89
N SER A 176 23.92 5.00 18.31
CA SER A 176 24.35 6.27 18.89
C SER A 176 23.61 6.58 20.20
N THR A 177 22.30 6.31 20.24
CA THR A 177 21.49 6.50 21.45
C THR A 177 21.88 5.52 22.54
N GLY A 178 22.08 4.24 22.18
CA GLY A 178 22.54 3.20 23.09
C GLY A 178 23.92 3.52 23.69
N ALA A 179 24.88 3.90 22.85
CA ALA A 179 26.20 4.33 23.30
C ALA A 179 26.10 5.55 24.24
N SER A 180 25.33 6.56 23.86
CA SER A 180 25.15 7.77 24.69
C SER A 180 24.56 7.44 26.06
N LEU A 181 23.56 6.55 26.13
CA LEU A 181 23.00 6.09 27.40
C LEU A 181 24.03 5.32 28.24
N LEU A 182 24.80 4.43 27.62
CA LEU A 182 25.84 3.65 28.30
C LEU A 182 26.96 4.52 28.88
N PHE A 183 27.32 5.63 28.23
CA PHE A 183 28.36 6.53 28.73
C PHE A 183 27.82 7.62 29.68
N LEU A 184 26.68 8.23 29.37
CA LEU A 184 26.16 9.37 30.14
C LEU A 184 25.51 8.93 31.45
N LEU A 185 24.81 7.80 31.51
CA LEU A 185 24.15 7.36 32.75
C LEU A 185 25.16 7.08 33.87
N PRO A 186 26.27 6.34 33.65
CA PRO A 186 27.29 6.17 34.68
C PRO A 186 28.00 7.46 35.03
N LEU A 187 28.28 8.35 34.07
CA LEU A 187 28.90 9.65 34.34
C LEU A 187 28.03 10.51 35.24
N VAL A 188 26.73 10.63 34.93
CA VAL A 188 25.75 11.36 35.75
C VAL A 188 25.63 10.71 37.13
N HIS A 189 25.56 9.39 37.21
CA HIS A 189 25.52 8.67 38.48
C HIS A 189 26.79 8.92 39.32
N CYS A 190 27.99 8.85 38.72
CA CYS A 190 29.24 9.15 39.40
C CYS A 190 29.30 10.61 39.87
N LEU A 191 28.86 11.57 39.06
CA LEU A 191 28.81 12.99 39.43
C LEU A 191 27.81 13.26 40.55
N TRP A 192 26.63 12.64 40.51
CA TRP A 192 25.64 12.67 41.59
C TRP A 192 26.25 12.12 42.86
N MET A 193 26.77 10.89 42.84
CA MET A 193 27.36 10.25 44.03
C MET A 193 28.50 11.07 44.61
N ARG A 194 29.35 11.69 43.77
CA ARG A 194 30.39 12.63 44.22
C ARG A 194 29.79 13.88 44.89
N GLY A 195 28.72 14.46 44.34
CA GLY A 195 28.02 15.58 44.93
C GLY A 195 27.39 15.24 46.29
N LEU A 196 26.77 14.07 46.39
CA LEU A 196 26.16 13.57 47.62
C LEU A 196 27.20 13.29 48.70
N LEU A 197 28.35 12.70 48.34
CA LEU A 197 29.48 12.50 49.24
C LEU A 197 30.05 13.84 49.73
N ARG A 198 30.18 14.84 48.86
CA ARG A 198 30.63 16.19 49.23
C ARG A 198 29.66 16.87 50.22
N CYS A 199 28.34 16.77 50.00
CA CYS A 199 27.36 17.28 50.96
C CYS A 199 27.45 16.60 52.32
N LEU A 200 27.65 15.28 52.37
CA LEU A 200 27.82 14.54 53.62
C LEU A 200 29.10 14.95 54.38
N ILE A 201 30.20 15.20 53.67
CA ILE A 201 31.49 15.59 54.28
C ILE A 201 31.46 17.06 54.75
N LEU A 202 30.79 17.95 54.00
CA LEU A 202 30.73 19.39 54.29
C LEU A 202 29.61 19.79 55.26
N CYS A 203 28.66 18.90 55.56
CA CYS A 203 27.65 19.13 56.58
C CYS A 203 28.23 18.70 57.94
N PRO A 204 28.70 19.63 58.80
CA PRO A 204 29.15 19.24 60.13
C PRO A 204 27.91 18.75 60.85
N ILE A 205 27.97 17.52 61.39
CA ILE A 205 26.99 17.03 62.35
C ILE A 205 26.85 18.13 63.41
N SER A 206 25.73 18.86 63.38
CA SER A 206 25.37 19.83 64.40
C SER A 206 25.45 19.09 65.72
N LYS A 207 26.52 19.36 66.49
CA LYS A 207 26.65 18.88 67.86
C LYS A 207 25.49 19.51 68.62
N HIS A 208 24.38 18.79 68.75
CA HIS A 208 23.36 19.07 69.74
C HIS A 208 24.08 19.13 71.09
N LYS A 209 24.26 20.34 71.62
CA LYS A 209 24.63 20.56 73.02
C LYS A 209 23.51 19.96 73.87
N PHE A 210 23.85 18.91 74.60
CA PHE A 210 23.08 18.45 75.76
C PHE A 210 23.12 19.58 76.80
N LEU A 211 21.96 20.05 77.22
CA LEU A 211 21.73 20.92 78.37
C LEU A 211 20.75 20.18 79.30
#